data_AF-A0A3M3WY35-F1
#
_entry.id   AF-A0A3M3WY35-F1
#
_cell.length_a   1.000
_cell.length_b   1.000
_cell.length_c   1.000
_cell.angle_alpha   90.00
_cell.angle_beta   90.00
_cell.angle_gamma   90.00
#
_symmetry.space_group_name_H-M   'P 1'
#
loop_
_entity.id
_entity.type
_entity.pdbx_description
1 polymer ?
#
loop_
_entity_poly.entity_id
_entity_poly.type
_entity_poly.pdbx_seq_one_letter_code
_entity_poly.pdbx_strand_id
1 'polypeptide(L)' 'MNQGANGNASRLEWIVLLDEPASIDRGEITDKGSINQRAVLQWRAEIVEALYRDQSPDKISAEPTA' A
#
# COMPACT_ATOMS: atom_id res chain seq x y z
N MET A 1 -8.86 -1.93 20.56
CA MET A 1 -9.72 -0.76 20.29
C MET A 1 -10.29 -0.69 18.86
N ASN A 2 -9.82 -1.45 17.85
CA ASN A 2 -10.38 -1.38 16.48
C ASN A 2 -11.11 -2.65 15.99
N GLN A 3 -11.43 -3.61 16.87
CA GLN A 3 -11.96 -4.92 16.44
C GLN A 3 -13.32 -4.88 15.74
N GLY A 4 -14.07 -3.77 15.84
CA GLY A 4 -15.35 -3.57 15.16
C GLY A 4 -15.34 -2.39 14.17
N ALA A 5 -14.18 -1.84 13.83
CA ALA A 5 -14.10 -0.73 12.89
C ALA A 5 -14.16 -1.25 11.45
N ASN A 6 -15.31 -1.09 10.81
CA ASN A 6 -15.58 -1.44 9.42
C ASN A 6 -15.63 -0.17 8.57
N GLY A 7 -14.53 0.10 7.86
CA GLY A 7 -14.48 1.14 6.82
C GLY A 7 -15.15 0.67 5.53
N ASN A 8 -15.43 1.61 4.63
CA ASN A 8 -16.11 1.35 3.35
C ASN A 8 -15.25 0.51 2.36
N ALA A 9 -13.98 0.28 2.68
CA ALA A 9 -13.05 -0.56 1.92
C ALA A 9 -12.70 -1.81 2.73
N SER A 10 -13.59 -2.80 2.70
CA SER A 10 -13.44 -4.06 3.44
C SER A 10 -12.77 -5.18 2.65
N ARG A 11 -12.51 -4.99 1.36
CA ARG A 11 -11.84 -5.94 0.47
C ARG A 11 -10.65 -5.29 -0.22
N LEU A 12 -9.53 -6.01 -0.26
CA LEU A 12 -8.35 -5.66 -1.06
C LEU A 12 -8.43 -6.42 -2.38
N GLU A 13 -8.32 -5.71 -3.51
CA GLU A 13 -8.32 -6.32 -4.85
C GLU A 13 -6.93 -6.80 -5.28
N TRP A 14 -5.90 -6.12 -4.82
CA TRP A 14 -4.51 -6.38 -5.17
C TRP A 14 -3.57 -5.81 -4.13
N ILE A 15 -2.37 -6.38 -4.09
CA ILE A 15 -1.23 -5.89 -3.31
C ILE A 15 0.02 -5.91 -4.20
N VAL A 16 1.07 -5.24 -3.74
CA VAL A 16 2.41 -5.34 -4.33
C VAL A 16 3.41 -5.56 -3.21
N LEU A 17 4.41 -6.40 -3.45
CA LEU A 17 5.56 -6.51 -2.57
C LEU A 17 6.57 -5.43 -2.95
N LEU A 18 7.15 -4.79 -1.94
CA LEU A 18 8.13 -3.72 -2.11
C LEU A 18 9.46 -4.21 -1.55
N ASP A 19 10.53 -4.05 -2.31
CA ASP A 19 11.87 -4.44 -1.87
C ASP A 19 12.38 -3.57 -0.72
N GLU A 20 12.07 -2.26 -0.78
CA GLU A 20 12.43 -1.31 0.26
C GLU A 20 11.35 -1.25 1.36
N PRO A 21 11.72 -1.45 2.64
CA PRO A 21 10.79 -1.24 3.75
C PRO A 21 10.34 0.23 3.82
N ALA A 22 9.25 0.48 4.53
CA ALA A 22 8.82 1.85 4.80
C ALA A 22 9.89 2.59 5.62
N SER A 23 10.21 3.82 5.23
CA SER A 23 11.30 4.60 5.81
C SER A 23 10.80 5.58 6.87
N ILE A 24 11.43 5.57 8.05
CA ILE A 24 11.24 6.59 9.08
C ILE A 24 11.83 7.95 8.63
N ASP A 25 12.97 7.93 7.95
CA ASP A 25 13.66 9.13 7.47
C ASP A 25 12.86 9.86 6.39
N ARG A 26 12.18 9.11 5.52
CA ARG A 26 11.24 9.66 4.51
C ARG A 26 9.87 10.02 5.12
N GLY A 27 9.65 9.73 6.39
CA GLY A 27 8.40 9.99 7.10
C GLY A 27 7.24 9.09 6.68
N GLU A 28 7.51 7.93 6.07
CA GLU A 28 6.50 6.91 5.73
C GLU A 28 5.98 6.18 6.98
N ILE A 29 6.80 6.10 8.03
CA ILE A 29 6.43 5.60 9.35
C ILE A 29 6.52 6.75 10.36
N THR A 30 5.52 6.87 11.24
CA THR A 30 5.53 7.84 12.35
C THR A 30 6.40 7.35 13.52
N ASP A 31 6.71 8.25 14.45
CA ASP A 31 7.38 7.94 15.73
C ASP A 31 6.66 6.84 16.54
N LYS A 32 5.34 6.75 16.40
CA LYS A 32 4.46 5.76 17.04
C LYS A 32 4.30 4.47 16.23
N GLY A 33 5.02 4.33 15.11
CA GLY A 33 5.01 3.12 14.27
C GLY A 33 3.81 3.00 13.33
N SER A 34 2.97 4.04 13.17
CA SER A 34 1.88 4.03 12.19
C SER A 34 2.37 4.44 10.80
N ILE A 35 1.69 3.97 9.75
CA ILE A 35 1.99 4.37 8.37
C ILE A 35 1.39 5.75 8.09
N ASN A 36 2.22 6.65 7.57
CA ASN A 36 1.80 7.95 7.05
C ASN A 36 1.47 7.80 5.56
N GLN A 37 0.18 7.56 5.27
CA GLN A 37 -0.30 7.36 3.90
C GLN A 37 0.11 8.50 2.95
N ARG A 38 0.08 9.76 3.41
CA ARG A 38 0.45 10.90 2.57
C ARG A 38 1.91 10.82 2.13
N ALA A 39 2.82 10.48 3.04
CA ALA A 39 4.23 10.31 2.70
C ALA A 39 4.45 9.10 1.78
N VAL A 40 3.79 7.97 2.05
CA VAL A 40 3.87 6.79 1.17
C VAL A 40 3.40 7.11 -0.25
N LEU A 41 2.25 7.78 -0.40
CA LEU A 41 1.74 8.18 -1.72
C LEU A 41 2.67 9.17 -2.42
N GLN A 42 3.35 10.04 -1.66
CA GLN A 42 4.31 10.97 -2.24
C GLN A 42 5.59 10.29 -2.72
N TRP A 43 6.15 9.35 -1.94
CA TRP A 43 7.43 8.70 -2.26
C TRP A 43 7.30 7.49 -3.17
N ARG A 44 6.13 6.85 -3.21
CA ARG A 44 5.87 5.63 -4.01
C ARG A 44 4.83 5.84 -5.10
N ALA A 45 4.62 7.09 -5.53
CA ALA A 45 3.61 7.47 -6.52
C ALA A 45 3.70 6.63 -7.80
N GLU A 46 4.92 6.40 -8.31
CA GLU A 46 5.13 5.63 -9.54
C GLU A 46 4.67 4.17 -9.41
N ILE A 47 4.93 3.54 -8.28
CA ILE A 47 4.48 2.16 -8.01
C ILE A 47 2.96 2.12 -7.91
N VAL A 48 2.37 3.10 -7.21
CA VAL A 48 0.90 3.22 -7.09
C VAL A 48 0.26 3.39 -8.47
N GLU A 49 0.81 4.27 -9.31
CA GLU A 49 0.36 4.45 -10.69
C GLU A 49 0.50 3.18 -11.53
N ALA A 50 1.61 2.45 -11.40
CA ALA A 50 1.80 1.19 -12.10
C ALA A 50 0.76 0.13 -11.67
N LEU A 51 0.38 0.08 -10.40
CA LEU A 51 -0.67 -0.83 -9.92
C LEU A 51 -2.03 -0.48 -10.50
N TYR A 52 -2.40 0.80 -10.52
CA TYR A 52 -3.67 1.26 -11.10
C TYR A 52 -3.75 1.02 -12.61
N ARG A 53 -2.61 1.01 -13.30
CA ARG A 53 -2.52 0.73 -14.74
C ARG A 53 -2.27 -0.73 -15.09
N ASP A 54 -2.21 -1.61 -14.09
CA ASP A 54 -1.89 -3.02 -14.28
C ASP A 54 -0.54 -3.28 -14.97
N GLN A 55 0.48 -2.52 -14.56
CA GLN A 55 1.84 -2.56 -15.13
C GLN A 55 2.91 -2.97 -14.12
N SER A 56 2.52 -3.28 -12.88
CA SER A 56 3.47 -3.77 -11.88
C SER A 56 3.64 -5.29 -12.00
N PRO A 57 4.85 -5.80 -12.30
CA PRO A 57 5.09 -7.24 -12.41
C PRO A 57 4.93 -7.99 -11.08
N ASP A 58 5.13 -7.29 -9.96
CA ASP A 58 5.05 -7.86 -8.61
C ASP A 58 3.64 -7.71 -7.99
N LYS A 59 2.65 -7.32 -8.80
CA LYS A 59 1.26 -7.22 -8.36
C LYS A 59 0.69 -8.62 -8.12
N ILE A 60 0.12 -8.81 -6.93
CA ILE A 60 -0.63 -10.00 -6.56
C ILE A 60 -2.11 -9.64 -6.48
N SER A 61 -2.92 -10.22 -7.35
CA SER A 61 -4.38 -10.02 -7.38
C SER A 61 -5.10 -10.95 -6.40
N ALA A 62 -6.23 -10.50 -5.86
CA ALA A 62 -7.05 -11.30 -4.94
C ALA A 62 -7.75 -12.48 -5.64
N GLU A 63 -8.16 -12.29 -6.89
CA GLU A 63 -8.66 -13.36 -7.75
C GLU A 63 -7.53 -13.85 -8.67
N PRO A 64 -7.47 -15.15 -9.00
CA PRO A 64 -6.55 -15.66 -10.01
C PRO A 64 -6.76 -14.93 -11.34
N THR A 65 -5.68 -14.39 -11.90
CA THR A 65 -5.71 -13.86 -13.27
C THR A 65 -5.92 -15.02 -14.24
N ALA A 66 -6.91 -14.89 -15.13
CA ALA A 66 -7.30 -15.90 -16.12
C ALA A 66 -6.25 -16.07 -17.24
#